data_AF-A0A7G5GXB7-F1
#
_entry.id   AF-A0A7G5GXB7-F1
#
_cell.length_a   1.000
_cell.length_b   1.000
_cell.length_c   1.000
_cell.angle_alpha   90.00
_cell.angle_beta   90.00
_cell.angle_gamma   90.00
#
_symmetry.space_group_name_H-M   'P 1'
#
loop_
_entity.id
_entity.type
_entity.pdbx_description
1 polymer ?
#
loop_
_entity_poly.entity_id
_entity_poly.type
_entity_poly.pdbx_seq_one_letter_code
_entity_poly.pdbx_strand_id
1 'polypeptide(L)'
;MKTRSLLVVLSTFLLWMISCKEPIIDEGVLPFIVPTSVDADGGTWRTIILKSAADITVPQPVAVTSDAYKKEFSDVKNGVLAATPEQNTAVNYWAAGGTIRWNQIARQLVAKYNLAPGYDYATGQTTSADAGNPYAGPPFAARVYALLSVAQYDALVVAWRAKYQYNRPSLEQQGVVARIPILDVPSYPSEDAAIAEASCQLLAYLFPNELNWLKAKATEHKQSRLWAGGNVPSDIKAGEDLGATLVAKVIDRAKSDRFSAALDQTNSWQTTLAKAPYDQKWKSTELPERAPILPLAGKVKTWYDSTAIVRAAPAVPPATTSATFQKALSEVRDIASSRTRDQWSIASYWDNGPGTYSLSGLWNFLVEDLSRQEGQNELRTARTYALLNRAMQDATTASWQTMYTYFVPRPSQIDPTIKTSTAIPNTPGYVADRAAVSTAAATVLAYLFPDEATRLNAQATEAAISGLYSGTQFRFDTEEGAKLGSTIGQLAITGAKADGAK
;
A
#
# COMPACT_ATOMS: atom_id res chain seq x y z
N MET A 1 -23.50 -40.29 -46.68
CA MET A 1 -23.72 -38.94 -46.08
C MET A 1 -23.36 -38.93 -44.58
N LYS A 2 -22.17 -39.43 -44.22
CA LYS A 2 -21.66 -39.52 -42.84
C LYS A 2 -20.19 -39.12 -42.86
N THR A 3 -19.90 -37.81 -42.95
CA THR A 3 -18.53 -37.28 -42.77
C THR A 3 -18.46 -35.76 -42.64
N ARG A 4 -19.55 -35.01 -42.80
CA ARG A 4 -19.53 -33.53 -42.71
C ARG A 4 -20.07 -32.93 -41.40
N SER A 5 -20.64 -33.74 -40.49
CA SER A 5 -21.23 -33.23 -39.25
C SER A 5 -20.29 -33.19 -38.04
N LEU A 6 -19.08 -33.78 -38.14
CA LEU A 6 -18.13 -33.82 -37.01
C LEU A 6 -17.18 -32.61 -36.96
N LEU A 7 -17.03 -31.86 -38.05
CA LEU A 7 -16.11 -30.71 -38.13
C LEU A 7 -16.73 -29.38 -37.66
N VAL A 8 -18.06 -29.28 -37.60
CA VAL A 8 -18.76 -28.06 -37.16
C VAL A 8 -18.95 -28.04 -35.64
N VAL A 9 -19.00 -29.19 -34.97
CA VAL A 9 -19.15 -29.28 -33.51
C VAL A 9 -17.81 -29.12 -32.77
N LEU A 10 -16.69 -29.47 -33.42
CA LEU A 10 -15.36 -29.28 -32.83
C LEU A 10 -14.87 -27.82 -32.92
N SER A 11 -15.40 -27.03 -33.86
CA SER A 11 -15.01 -25.63 -34.05
C SER A 11 -15.74 -24.66 -33.11
N THR A 12 -16.89 -25.05 -32.53
CA THR A 12 -17.64 -24.26 -31.54
C THR A 12 -17.23 -24.56 -30.09
N PHE A 13 -16.58 -25.69 -29.82
CA PHE A 13 -16.05 -25.99 -28.48
C PHE A 13 -14.66 -25.40 -28.20
N LEU A 14 -13.92 -24.95 -29.23
CA LEU A 14 -12.61 -24.32 -29.09
C LEU A 14 -12.66 -22.80 -28.89
N LEU A 15 -13.85 -22.18 -28.92
CA LEU A 15 -14.03 -20.73 -28.71
C LEU A 15 -14.39 -20.35 -27.27
N TRP A 16 -14.48 -21.29 -26.34
CA TRP A 16 -14.85 -21.05 -24.93
C TRP A 16 -13.79 -21.49 -23.92
N MET A 17 -12.54 -21.65 -24.35
CA MET A 17 -11.36 -21.72 -23.47
C MET A 17 -10.67 -20.36 -23.40
N ILE A 18 -11.43 -19.26 -23.42
CA ILE A 18 -10.94 -18.01 -22.82
C ILE A 18 -11.04 -18.27 -21.31
N SER A 19 -9.96 -18.80 -20.75
CA SER A 19 -9.70 -18.68 -19.31
C SER A 19 -10.10 -17.26 -18.94
N CYS A 20 -11.09 -17.09 -18.07
CA CYS A 20 -11.32 -15.80 -17.43
C CYS A 20 -9.95 -15.38 -16.91
N LYS A 21 -9.30 -14.43 -17.60
CA LYS A 21 -8.13 -13.77 -17.04
C LYS A 21 -8.59 -13.30 -15.67
N GLU A 22 -7.87 -13.70 -14.62
CA GLU A 22 -8.08 -13.11 -13.31
C GLU A 22 -8.19 -11.59 -13.54
N PRO A 23 -9.16 -10.90 -12.93
CA PRO A 23 -9.27 -9.46 -13.09
C PRO A 23 -8.00 -8.81 -12.56
N ILE A 24 -7.04 -8.60 -13.45
CA ILE A 24 -5.86 -7.79 -13.21
C ILE A 24 -6.38 -6.36 -13.31
N ILE A 25 -6.16 -5.57 -12.26
CA ILE A 25 -6.28 -4.12 -12.38
C ILE A 25 -5.21 -3.70 -13.40
N ASP A 26 -5.62 -3.53 -14.65
CA ASP A 26 -4.77 -3.05 -15.74
C ASP A 26 -4.66 -1.54 -15.62
N GLU A 27 -3.55 -1.09 -15.07
CA GLU A 27 -3.29 0.33 -14.81
C GLU A 27 -2.61 1.03 -16.00
N GLY A 28 -2.60 0.36 -17.16
CA GLY A 28 -2.16 0.93 -18.43
C GLY A 28 -0.67 1.25 -18.49
N VAL A 29 -0.27 1.82 -19.63
CA VAL A 29 1.09 2.31 -19.85
C VAL A 29 1.19 3.72 -19.27
N LEU A 30 1.94 3.87 -18.18
CA LEU A 30 2.28 5.17 -17.63
C LEU A 30 3.33 5.86 -18.52
N PRO A 31 3.24 7.18 -18.74
CA PRO A 31 4.30 7.90 -19.44
C PRO A 31 5.54 8.00 -18.55
N PHE A 32 6.69 8.21 -19.18
CA PHE A 32 7.97 8.30 -18.49
C PHE A 32 8.01 9.48 -17.52
N ILE A 33 8.66 9.27 -16.38
CA ILE A 33 9.01 10.35 -15.45
C ILE A 33 10.37 10.88 -15.88
N VAL A 34 10.48 12.19 -16.10
CA VAL A 34 11.77 12.87 -16.25
C VAL A 34 12.09 13.50 -14.90
N PRO A 35 13.04 12.95 -14.11
CA PRO A 35 13.23 13.44 -12.76
C PRO A 35 13.81 14.85 -12.72
N THR A 36 13.34 15.68 -11.80
CA THR A 36 13.75 17.09 -11.65
C THR A 36 15.01 17.27 -10.79
N SER A 37 15.35 16.27 -9.96
CA SER A 37 16.51 16.26 -9.08
C SER A 37 17.15 14.88 -9.01
N VAL A 38 18.47 14.84 -8.83
CA VAL A 38 19.26 13.63 -8.56
C VAL A 38 19.37 13.30 -7.06
N ASP A 39 19.06 14.29 -6.20
CA ASP A 39 19.21 14.21 -4.74
C ASP A 39 20.56 13.64 -4.31
N ALA A 40 21.65 14.33 -4.68
CA ALA A 40 22.99 13.82 -4.45
C ALA A 40 23.35 13.58 -2.97
N ASP A 41 22.66 14.27 -2.06
CA ASP A 41 22.78 14.08 -0.60
C ASP A 41 21.82 13.02 -0.05
N GLY A 42 21.06 12.32 -0.90
CA GLY A 42 20.06 11.31 -0.54
C GLY A 42 20.56 10.20 0.37
N GLY A 43 21.86 9.88 0.30
CA GLY A 43 22.52 8.91 1.17
C GLY A 43 22.70 9.36 2.62
N THR A 44 22.39 10.62 2.92
CA THR A 44 22.43 11.21 4.27
C THR A 44 21.04 11.31 4.92
N TRP A 45 19.99 11.00 4.17
CA TRP A 45 18.63 11.05 4.69
C TRP A 45 18.44 10.01 5.79
N ARG A 46 17.58 10.32 6.76
CA ARG A 46 17.30 9.44 7.90
C ARG A 46 16.54 8.21 7.43
N THR A 47 17.11 7.04 7.71
CA THR A 47 16.49 5.73 7.54
C THR A 47 15.42 5.45 8.60
N ILE A 48 14.55 4.48 8.35
CA ILE A 48 13.39 4.14 9.19
C ILE A 48 13.65 2.88 10.04
N ILE A 49 14.12 1.81 9.41
CA ILE A 49 14.43 0.52 10.05
C ILE A 49 15.89 0.47 10.45
N LEU A 50 16.77 0.98 9.58
CA LEU A 50 18.17 1.10 9.90
C LEU A 50 18.40 2.26 10.88
N LYS A 51 19.43 2.13 11.73
CA LYS A 51 19.91 3.25 12.55
C LYS A 51 20.59 4.29 11.67
N SER A 52 21.26 3.83 10.61
CA SER A 52 21.89 4.67 9.61
C SER A 52 22.05 3.91 8.29
N ALA A 53 22.26 4.64 7.20
CA ALA A 53 22.64 4.07 5.91
C ALA A 53 23.97 3.29 5.94
N ALA A 54 24.80 3.45 6.98
CA ALA A 54 26.04 2.70 7.16
C ALA A 54 25.83 1.29 7.75
N ASP A 55 24.62 0.97 8.21
CA ASP A 55 24.30 -0.33 8.82
C ASP A 55 24.36 -1.50 7.82
N ILE A 56 24.35 -1.19 6.52
CA ILE A 56 24.53 -2.16 5.44
C ILE A 56 25.75 -1.72 4.62
N THR A 57 26.77 -2.57 4.59
CA THR A 57 27.97 -2.35 3.78
C THR A 57 27.70 -2.80 2.35
N VAL A 58 27.79 -1.87 1.41
CA VAL A 58 27.88 -2.19 -0.03
C VAL A 58 29.37 -2.36 -0.37
N PRO A 59 29.82 -3.45 -1.00
CA PRO A 59 31.22 -3.62 -1.39
C PRO A 59 31.71 -2.53 -2.33
N GLN A 60 33.03 -2.27 -2.37
CA GLN A 60 33.59 -1.38 -3.39
C GLN A 60 33.45 -2.02 -4.78
N PRO A 61 32.97 -1.29 -5.80
CA PRO A 61 32.90 -1.81 -7.16
C PRO A 61 34.30 -2.08 -7.72
N VAL A 62 34.41 -3.09 -8.59
CA VAL A 62 35.62 -3.28 -9.41
C VAL A 62 35.90 -2.02 -10.24
N ALA A 63 37.17 -1.70 -10.49
CA ALA A 63 37.54 -0.51 -11.24
C ALA A 63 37.02 -0.59 -12.69
N VAL A 64 36.56 0.53 -13.24
CA VAL A 64 36.08 0.61 -14.63
C VAL A 64 37.16 0.28 -15.67
N THR A 65 38.43 0.36 -15.26
CA THR A 65 39.60 -0.01 -16.08
C THR A 65 39.90 -1.51 -16.09
N SER A 66 39.27 -2.29 -15.20
CA SER A 66 39.48 -3.73 -15.10
C SER A 66 38.91 -4.48 -16.31
N ASP A 67 39.52 -5.62 -16.66
CA ASP A 67 39.05 -6.45 -17.78
C ASP A 67 37.66 -7.02 -17.52
N ALA A 68 37.35 -7.35 -16.27
CA ALA A 68 36.03 -7.80 -15.86
C ALA A 68 34.95 -6.75 -16.15
N TYR A 69 35.17 -5.49 -15.74
CA TYR A 69 34.21 -4.42 -16.01
C TYR A 69 34.10 -4.10 -17.49
N LYS A 70 35.23 -4.01 -18.22
CA LYS A 70 35.23 -3.74 -19.67
C LYS A 70 34.44 -4.80 -20.44
N LYS A 71 34.52 -6.07 -20.03
CA LYS A 71 33.73 -7.14 -20.60
C LYS A 71 32.23 -6.91 -20.36
N GLU A 72 31.83 -6.73 -19.10
CA GLU A 72 30.42 -6.46 -18.75
C GLU A 72 29.86 -5.25 -19.49
N PHE A 73 30.63 -4.16 -19.54
CA PHE A 73 30.26 -2.94 -20.24
C PHE A 73 30.07 -3.18 -21.75
N SER A 74 31.00 -3.89 -22.40
CA SER A 74 30.88 -4.22 -23.83
C SER A 74 29.68 -5.11 -24.10
N ASP A 75 29.40 -6.08 -23.23
CA ASP A 75 28.25 -6.98 -23.36
C ASP A 75 26.94 -6.18 -23.29
N VAL A 76 26.81 -5.24 -22.34
CA VAL A 76 25.64 -4.36 -22.22
C VAL A 76 25.52 -3.42 -23.43
N LYS A 77 26.61 -2.75 -23.82
CA LYS A 77 26.62 -1.83 -24.97
C LYS A 77 26.15 -2.52 -26.26
N ASN A 78 26.63 -3.73 -26.51
CA ASN A 78 26.20 -4.53 -27.67
C ASN A 78 24.76 -5.04 -27.50
N GLY A 79 24.39 -5.45 -26.29
CA GLY A 79 23.04 -5.93 -25.97
C GLY A 79 21.94 -4.89 -26.20
N VAL A 80 22.20 -3.62 -25.87
CA VAL A 80 21.25 -2.51 -26.11
C VAL A 80 20.88 -2.40 -27.60
N LEU A 81 21.86 -2.56 -28.50
CA LEU A 81 21.64 -2.50 -29.95
C LEU A 81 20.87 -3.71 -30.50
N ALA A 82 20.95 -4.85 -29.81
CA ALA A 82 20.35 -6.11 -30.23
C ALA A 82 19.04 -6.44 -29.50
N ALA A 83 18.53 -5.53 -28.67
CA ALA A 83 17.45 -5.84 -27.75
C ALA A 83 16.08 -6.04 -28.43
N THR A 84 15.42 -7.16 -28.10
CA THR A 84 14.21 -7.66 -28.77
C THR A 84 12.94 -6.82 -28.46
N PRO A 85 11.83 -6.99 -29.21
CA PRO A 85 10.55 -6.35 -28.89
C PRO A 85 10.00 -6.68 -27.49
N GLU A 86 10.23 -7.90 -27.00
CA GLU A 86 9.80 -8.33 -25.66
C GLU A 86 10.65 -7.63 -24.58
N GLN A 87 11.97 -7.54 -24.81
CA GLN A 87 12.87 -6.79 -23.93
C GLN A 87 12.53 -5.30 -23.91
N ASN A 88 12.17 -4.71 -25.06
CA ASN A 88 11.63 -3.35 -25.14
C ASN A 88 10.39 -3.16 -24.29
N THR A 89 9.46 -4.11 -24.35
CA THR A 89 8.21 -4.04 -23.60
C THR A 89 8.49 -4.03 -22.09
N ALA A 90 9.41 -4.89 -21.63
CA ALA A 90 9.85 -4.91 -20.24
C ALA A 90 10.58 -3.62 -19.84
N VAL A 91 11.48 -3.10 -20.68
CA VAL A 91 12.17 -1.81 -20.47
C VAL A 91 11.15 -0.69 -20.28
N ASN A 92 10.18 -0.56 -21.18
CA ASN A 92 9.16 0.48 -21.12
C ASN A 92 8.23 0.32 -19.91
N TYR A 93 7.91 -0.91 -19.51
CA TYR A 93 7.11 -1.17 -18.32
C TYR A 93 7.82 -0.64 -17.06
N TRP A 94 9.09 -0.99 -16.87
CA TRP A 94 9.87 -0.61 -15.68
C TRP A 94 10.38 0.84 -15.71
N ALA A 95 10.44 1.47 -16.89
CA ALA A 95 10.81 2.88 -17.05
C ALA A 95 9.86 3.88 -16.38
N ALA A 96 8.64 3.46 -16.01
CA ALA A 96 7.72 4.27 -15.20
C ALA A 96 8.22 4.51 -13.77
N GLY A 97 9.17 3.69 -13.32
CA GLY A 97 9.78 3.73 -12.00
C GLY A 97 9.52 2.45 -11.21
N GLY A 98 10.58 1.85 -10.68
CA GLY A 98 10.54 0.62 -9.90
C GLY A 98 9.66 0.76 -8.66
N THR A 99 9.80 1.85 -7.91
CA THR A 99 9.01 2.09 -6.69
C THR A 99 7.51 2.12 -7.00
N ILE A 100 7.09 2.82 -8.06
CA ILE A 100 5.70 2.88 -8.52
C ILE A 100 5.22 1.50 -8.94
N ARG A 101 5.94 0.81 -9.83
CA ARG A 101 5.51 -0.51 -10.34
C ARG A 101 5.36 -1.56 -9.25
N TRP A 102 6.24 -1.56 -8.25
CA TRP A 102 6.10 -2.46 -7.10
C TRP A 102 4.95 -2.07 -6.16
N ASN A 103 4.62 -0.78 -6.05
CA ASN A 103 3.40 -0.35 -5.38
C ASN A 103 2.14 -0.85 -6.11
N GLN A 104 2.08 -0.71 -7.44
CA GLN A 104 1.00 -1.23 -8.28
C GLN A 104 0.82 -2.74 -8.11
N ILE A 105 1.93 -3.49 -8.15
CA ILE A 105 1.93 -4.94 -7.87
C ILE A 105 1.35 -5.21 -6.47
N ALA A 106 1.74 -4.46 -5.44
CA ALA A 106 1.17 -4.61 -4.11
C ALA A 106 -0.34 -4.28 -4.07
N ARG A 107 -0.80 -3.27 -4.82
CA ARG A 107 -2.23 -2.93 -4.95
C ARG A 107 -3.02 -4.06 -5.62
N GLN A 108 -2.47 -4.69 -6.66
CA GLN A 108 -3.06 -5.86 -7.30
C GLN A 108 -3.15 -7.05 -6.34
N LEU A 109 -2.09 -7.32 -5.57
CA LEU A 109 -2.10 -8.37 -4.55
C LEU A 109 -3.13 -8.10 -3.46
N VAL A 110 -3.17 -6.88 -2.91
CA VAL A 110 -4.20 -6.51 -1.94
C VAL A 110 -5.59 -6.68 -2.52
N ALA A 111 -5.85 -6.23 -3.76
CA ALA A 111 -7.15 -6.42 -4.40
C ALA A 111 -7.52 -7.91 -4.54
N LYS A 112 -6.59 -8.75 -4.99
CA LYS A 112 -6.77 -10.19 -5.13
C LYS A 112 -7.12 -10.88 -3.80
N TYR A 113 -6.48 -10.46 -2.72
CA TYR A 113 -6.63 -11.07 -1.38
C TYR A 113 -7.59 -10.31 -0.46
N ASN A 114 -8.17 -9.17 -0.88
CA ASN A 114 -9.17 -8.41 -0.13
C ASN A 114 -10.56 -9.02 -0.31
N LEU A 115 -10.65 -10.32 -0.09
CA LEU A 115 -11.89 -11.07 -0.07
C LEU A 115 -12.01 -11.62 1.35
N ALA A 116 -12.98 -11.10 2.09
CA ALA A 116 -13.22 -11.59 3.44
C ALA A 116 -13.43 -13.11 3.35
N PRO A 117 -12.82 -13.90 4.26
CA PRO A 117 -13.06 -15.33 4.30
C PRO A 117 -14.57 -15.54 4.38
N GLY A 118 -15.16 -16.16 3.37
CA GLY A 118 -16.60 -16.26 3.14
C GLY A 118 -17.22 -17.52 3.74
N TYR A 119 -18.54 -17.62 3.62
CA TYR A 119 -19.30 -18.85 3.82
C TYR A 119 -19.56 -19.46 2.45
N ASP A 120 -19.02 -20.65 2.20
CA ASP A 120 -19.34 -21.41 1.00
C ASP A 120 -20.73 -22.04 1.19
N TYR A 121 -21.72 -21.49 0.49
CA TYR A 121 -23.10 -21.96 0.54
C TYR A 121 -23.30 -23.35 -0.09
N ALA A 122 -22.37 -23.80 -0.94
CA ALA A 122 -22.43 -25.12 -1.56
C ALA A 122 -21.90 -26.21 -0.63
N THR A 123 -20.87 -25.90 0.18
CA THR A 123 -20.27 -26.86 1.13
C THR A 123 -20.71 -26.65 2.57
N GLY A 124 -21.36 -25.52 2.88
CA GLY A 124 -21.74 -25.11 4.22
C GLY A 124 -20.55 -24.73 5.12
N GLN A 125 -19.35 -24.55 4.54
CA GLN A 125 -18.12 -24.30 5.28
C GLN A 125 -17.73 -22.83 5.28
N THR A 126 -17.21 -22.34 6.39
CA THR A 126 -16.50 -21.07 6.44
C THR A 126 -15.11 -21.26 5.82
N THR A 127 -14.83 -20.57 4.73
CA THR A 127 -13.43 -20.35 4.33
C THR A 127 -12.78 -19.47 5.39
N SER A 128 -11.56 -19.82 5.81
CA SER A 128 -10.78 -19.05 6.79
C SER A 128 -9.55 -18.48 6.10
N ALA A 129 -9.13 -17.28 6.48
CA ALA A 129 -7.83 -16.79 6.06
C ALA A 129 -6.75 -17.65 6.74
N ASP A 130 -5.74 -18.03 5.97
CA ASP A 130 -4.56 -18.73 6.49
C ASP A 130 -3.28 -18.02 6.02
N ALA A 131 -2.12 -18.58 6.39
CA ALA A 131 -0.84 -18.00 6.03
C ALA A 131 -0.57 -18.02 4.50
N GLY A 132 -1.16 -18.97 3.78
CA GLY A 132 -1.09 -19.09 2.31
C GLY A 132 -2.05 -18.15 1.58
N ASN A 133 -3.22 -17.90 2.18
CA ASN A 133 -4.30 -17.08 1.64
C ASN A 133 -4.75 -16.03 2.68
N PRO A 134 -3.95 -14.98 2.91
CA PRO A 134 -4.26 -13.96 3.90
C PRO A 134 -5.47 -13.12 3.47
N TYR A 135 -6.31 -12.72 4.41
CA TYR A 135 -7.33 -11.70 4.16
C TYR A 135 -6.68 -10.31 4.16
N ALA A 136 -6.59 -9.68 2.99
CA ALA A 136 -6.02 -8.35 2.82
C ALA A 136 -7.03 -7.22 3.10
N GLY A 137 -7.76 -7.33 4.22
CA GLY A 137 -8.64 -6.27 4.73
C GLY A 137 -7.86 -5.03 5.20
N PRO A 138 -8.54 -3.96 5.65
CA PRO A 138 -7.92 -2.64 5.84
C PRO A 138 -6.64 -2.62 6.70
N PRO A 139 -6.58 -3.27 7.89
CA PRO A 139 -5.34 -3.30 8.68
C PRO A 139 -4.19 -4.05 7.99
N PHE A 140 -4.49 -5.14 7.28
CA PHE A 140 -3.47 -5.90 6.54
C PHE A 140 -2.98 -5.10 5.33
N ALA A 141 -3.88 -4.49 4.56
CA ALA A 141 -3.54 -3.65 3.42
C ALA A 141 -2.65 -2.47 3.82
N ALA A 142 -3.03 -1.71 4.85
CA ALA A 142 -2.22 -0.60 5.35
C ALA A 142 -0.81 -1.05 5.78
N ARG A 143 -0.72 -2.24 6.39
CA ARG A 143 0.55 -2.86 6.78
C ARG A 143 1.40 -3.30 5.59
N VAL A 144 0.81 -3.89 4.55
CA VAL A 144 1.52 -4.29 3.32
C VAL A 144 2.21 -3.08 2.72
N TYR A 145 1.46 -1.99 2.50
CA TYR A 145 2.01 -0.80 1.87
C TYR A 145 3.09 -0.14 2.72
N ALA A 146 2.89 -0.04 4.04
CA ALA A 146 3.89 0.58 4.92
C ALA A 146 5.20 -0.21 4.97
N LEU A 147 5.14 -1.54 5.10
CA LEU A 147 6.34 -2.37 5.10
C LEU A 147 7.07 -2.28 3.75
N LEU A 148 6.34 -2.29 2.63
CA LEU A 148 6.92 -2.19 1.29
C LEU A 148 7.63 -0.87 1.08
N SER A 149 6.96 0.24 1.40
CA SER A 149 7.54 1.57 1.23
C SER A 149 8.76 1.78 2.12
N VAL A 150 8.75 1.23 3.34
CA VAL A 150 9.91 1.29 4.24
C VAL A 150 11.08 0.47 3.70
N ALA A 151 10.83 -0.72 3.16
CA ALA A 151 11.87 -1.54 2.54
C ALA A 151 12.49 -0.84 1.32
N GLN A 152 11.67 -0.24 0.46
CA GLN A 152 12.17 0.49 -0.71
C GLN A 152 12.95 1.75 -0.31
N TYR A 153 12.41 2.54 0.62
CA TYR A 153 13.03 3.79 1.05
C TYR A 153 14.40 3.58 1.69
N ASP A 154 14.51 2.70 2.69
CA ASP A 154 15.80 2.46 3.35
C ASP A 154 16.81 1.82 2.36
N ALA A 155 16.35 1.00 1.40
CA ALA A 155 17.22 0.43 0.36
C ALA A 155 17.82 1.53 -0.50
N LEU A 156 17.00 2.49 -0.91
CA LEU A 156 17.41 3.58 -1.77
C LEU A 156 18.31 4.57 -1.04
N VAL A 157 18.09 4.84 0.25
CA VAL A 157 19.02 5.66 1.04
C VAL A 157 20.40 4.99 1.10
N VAL A 158 20.49 3.67 1.34
CA VAL A 158 21.76 2.93 1.32
C VAL A 158 22.39 2.94 -0.08
N ALA A 159 21.58 2.74 -1.13
CA ALA A 159 22.05 2.75 -2.52
C ALA A 159 22.61 4.13 -2.90
N TRP A 160 21.91 5.22 -2.56
CA TRP A 160 22.40 6.59 -2.80
C TRP A 160 23.69 6.86 -2.06
N ARG A 161 23.82 6.44 -0.80
CA ARG A 161 25.09 6.56 -0.06
C ARG A 161 26.22 5.89 -0.82
N ALA A 162 26.04 4.64 -1.26
CA ALA A 162 27.07 3.90 -1.98
C ALA A 162 27.37 4.50 -3.37
N LYS A 163 26.34 4.96 -4.09
CA LYS A 163 26.47 5.66 -5.39
C LYS A 163 27.40 6.85 -5.29
N TYR A 164 27.17 7.75 -4.33
CA TYR A 164 27.99 8.95 -4.17
C TYR A 164 29.28 8.72 -3.38
N GLN A 165 29.40 7.60 -2.65
CA GLN A 165 30.67 7.17 -2.03
C GLN A 165 31.65 6.64 -3.07
N TYR A 166 31.20 5.79 -4.00
CA TYR A 166 32.07 5.14 -4.98
C TYR A 166 32.14 5.88 -6.32
N ASN A 167 31.11 6.68 -6.62
CA ASN A 167 31.04 7.55 -7.79
C ASN A 167 31.39 6.83 -9.11
N ARG A 168 30.93 5.59 -9.28
CA ARG A 168 31.07 4.86 -10.55
C ARG A 168 30.27 5.61 -11.62
N PRO A 169 30.89 6.08 -12.72
CA PRO A 169 30.17 6.84 -13.75
C PRO A 169 28.94 6.11 -14.27
N SER A 170 27.90 6.85 -14.64
CA SER A 170 26.75 6.25 -15.34
C SER A 170 27.22 5.62 -16.65
N LEU A 171 26.45 4.65 -17.18
CA LEU A 171 26.81 4.02 -18.46
C LEU A 171 26.71 5.02 -19.63
N GLU A 172 25.82 6.01 -19.53
CA GLU A 172 25.69 7.10 -20.50
C GLU A 172 26.94 7.98 -20.55
N GLN A 173 27.49 8.36 -19.39
CA GLN A 173 28.77 9.09 -19.29
C GLN A 173 29.96 8.30 -19.87
N GLN A 174 29.79 6.99 -20.07
CA GLN A 174 30.79 6.11 -20.67
C GLN A 174 30.50 5.79 -22.15
N GLY A 175 29.48 6.41 -22.74
CA GLY A 175 29.16 6.31 -24.17
C GLY A 175 28.21 5.18 -24.55
N VAL A 176 27.36 4.72 -23.62
CA VAL A 176 26.16 3.93 -23.92
C VAL A 176 25.01 4.89 -24.23
N VAL A 177 24.25 4.64 -25.29
CA VAL A 177 23.00 5.38 -25.56
C VAL A 177 21.86 4.56 -24.97
N ALA A 178 21.28 5.03 -23.85
CA ALA A 178 20.21 4.31 -23.18
C ALA A 178 18.93 4.28 -24.03
N ARG A 179 18.08 3.26 -23.80
CA ARG A 179 16.81 3.12 -24.53
C ARG A 179 15.68 4.01 -23.99
N ILE A 180 15.84 4.51 -22.78
CA ILE A 180 14.90 5.35 -22.05
C ILE A 180 15.68 6.47 -21.38
N PRO A 181 15.05 7.61 -21.03
CA PRO A 181 15.67 8.58 -20.17
C PRO A 181 16.11 7.91 -18.86
N ILE A 182 17.40 8.00 -18.55
CA ILE A 182 17.97 7.55 -17.28
C ILE A 182 18.44 8.78 -16.53
N LEU A 183 18.16 8.83 -15.24
CA LEU A 183 18.66 9.89 -14.38
C LEU A 183 20.19 9.78 -14.28
N ASP A 184 20.92 10.89 -14.44
CA ASP A 184 22.38 10.89 -14.37
C ASP A 184 22.87 10.80 -12.90
N VAL A 185 22.73 9.61 -12.32
CA VAL A 185 23.29 9.21 -11.02
C VAL A 185 24.38 8.14 -11.23
N PRO A 186 25.36 8.01 -10.31
CA PRO A 186 26.35 6.94 -10.38
C PRO A 186 25.69 5.56 -10.50
N SER A 187 26.25 4.65 -11.30
CA SER A 187 25.56 3.39 -11.66
C SER A 187 25.56 2.33 -10.55
N TYR A 188 26.43 2.45 -9.54
CA TYR A 188 26.69 1.39 -8.56
C TYR A 188 26.33 1.79 -7.12
N PRO A 189 25.57 0.95 -6.38
CA PRO A 189 24.87 -0.24 -6.84
C PRO A 189 23.61 0.14 -7.66
N SER A 190 23.00 -0.84 -8.35
CA SER A 190 21.72 -0.61 -9.02
C SER A 190 20.59 -0.42 -7.99
N GLU A 191 19.96 0.74 -8.02
CA GLU A 191 18.78 1.12 -7.26
C GLU A 191 17.57 0.27 -7.61
N ASP A 192 17.35 0.00 -8.90
CA ASP A 192 16.26 -0.82 -9.40
C ASP A 192 16.38 -2.26 -8.90
N ALA A 193 17.60 -2.82 -8.88
CA ALA A 193 17.84 -4.15 -8.36
C ALA A 193 17.60 -4.24 -6.85
N ALA A 194 17.97 -3.19 -6.10
CA ALA A 194 17.67 -3.08 -4.68
C ALA A 194 16.15 -3.02 -4.42
N ILE A 195 15.41 -2.20 -5.18
CA ILE A 195 13.95 -2.14 -5.13
C ILE A 195 13.35 -3.50 -5.47
N ALA A 196 13.78 -4.13 -6.57
CA ALA A 196 13.26 -5.41 -7.06
C ALA A 196 13.36 -6.49 -5.99
N GLU A 197 14.56 -6.64 -5.41
CA GLU A 197 14.85 -7.71 -4.47
C GLU A 197 14.12 -7.49 -3.14
N ALA A 198 14.17 -6.26 -2.60
CA ALA A 198 13.48 -5.92 -1.37
C ALA A 198 11.96 -6.09 -1.50
N SER A 199 11.39 -5.64 -2.61
CA SER A 199 9.94 -5.74 -2.86
C SER A 199 9.50 -7.20 -3.05
N CYS A 200 10.25 -7.99 -3.83
CA CYS A 200 9.96 -9.39 -4.08
C CYS A 200 9.92 -10.21 -2.79
N GLN A 201 10.98 -10.13 -1.98
CA GLN A 201 11.07 -10.95 -0.76
C GLN A 201 10.00 -10.55 0.26
N LEU A 202 9.74 -9.26 0.44
CA LEU A 202 8.72 -8.81 1.37
C LEU A 202 7.31 -9.20 0.92
N LEU A 203 6.97 -8.97 -0.35
CA LEU A 203 5.65 -9.34 -0.86
C LEU A 203 5.47 -10.86 -0.86
N ALA A 204 6.52 -11.64 -1.13
CA ALA A 204 6.44 -13.10 -1.03
C ALA A 204 6.33 -13.59 0.42
N TYR A 205 6.85 -12.85 1.41
CA TYR A 205 6.60 -13.13 2.82
C TYR A 205 5.13 -12.87 3.20
N LEU A 206 4.52 -11.83 2.64
CA LEU A 206 3.14 -11.44 2.93
C LEU A 206 2.11 -12.24 2.10
N PHE A 207 2.48 -12.68 0.90
CA PHE A 207 1.65 -13.40 -0.07
C PHE A 207 2.43 -14.61 -0.63
N PRO A 208 2.63 -15.68 0.16
CA PRO A 208 3.55 -16.76 -0.21
C PRO A 208 3.09 -17.57 -1.44
N ASN A 209 1.79 -17.61 -1.72
CA ASN A 209 1.27 -18.26 -2.93
C ASN A 209 1.69 -17.55 -4.23
N GLU A 210 2.15 -16.30 -4.15
CA GLU A 210 2.55 -15.48 -5.30
C GLU A 210 4.07 -15.47 -5.53
N LEU A 211 4.82 -16.27 -4.75
CA LEU A 211 6.29 -16.30 -4.76
C LEU A 211 6.90 -16.44 -6.16
N ASN A 212 6.40 -17.38 -6.96
CA ASN A 212 6.96 -17.66 -8.29
C ASN A 212 6.71 -16.49 -9.26
N TRP A 213 5.53 -15.90 -9.21
CA TRP A 213 5.18 -14.74 -10.03
C TRP A 213 6.00 -13.51 -9.63
N LEU A 214 6.16 -13.27 -8.31
CA LEU A 214 6.98 -12.18 -7.78
C LEU A 214 8.46 -12.32 -8.18
N LYS A 215 9.02 -13.55 -8.11
CA LYS A 215 10.39 -13.82 -8.58
C LYS A 215 10.58 -13.55 -10.07
N ALA A 216 9.58 -13.90 -10.88
CA ALA A 216 9.59 -13.59 -12.30
C ALA A 216 9.59 -12.07 -12.54
N LYS A 217 8.74 -11.32 -11.81
CA LYS A 217 8.72 -9.84 -11.89
C LYS A 217 10.00 -9.18 -11.42
N ALA A 218 10.61 -9.68 -10.35
CA ALA A 218 11.92 -9.19 -9.88
C ALA A 218 13.03 -9.46 -10.89
N THR A 219 13.01 -10.62 -11.53
CA THR A 219 13.97 -10.95 -12.59
C THR A 219 13.80 -10.05 -13.80
N GLU A 220 12.56 -9.85 -14.26
CA GLU A 220 12.22 -8.93 -15.35
C GLU A 220 12.67 -7.50 -15.04
N HIS A 221 12.41 -7.00 -13.82
CA HIS A 221 12.85 -5.67 -13.38
C HIS A 221 14.36 -5.51 -13.46
N LYS A 222 15.11 -6.45 -12.86
CA LYS A 222 16.59 -6.45 -12.86
C LYS A 222 17.16 -6.51 -14.28
N GLN A 223 16.62 -7.38 -15.13
CA GLN A 223 17.07 -7.53 -16.51
C GLN A 223 16.75 -6.32 -17.38
N SER A 224 15.62 -5.64 -17.13
CA SER A 224 15.23 -4.44 -17.87
C SER A 224 16.32 -3.36 -17.81
N ARG A 225 17.08 -3.26 -16.72
CA ARG A 225 18.15 -2.28 -16.57
C ARG A 225 19.40 -2.59 -17.38
N LEU A 226 19.68 -3.87 -17.61
CA LEU A 226 20.73 -4.30 -18.54
C LEU A 226 20.29 -3.98 -19.99
N TRP A 227 19.06 -4.32 -20.35
CA TRP A 227 18.52 -4.08 -21.70
C TRP A 227 18.33 -2.60 -22.02
N ALA A 228 18.08 -1.77 -21.00
CA ALA A 228 18.00 -0.32 -21.13
C ALA A 228 19.37 0.34 -21.25
N GLY A 229 20.45 -0.35 -20.90
CA GLY A 229 21.80 0.23 -20.84
C GLY A 229 22.08 1.06 -19.59
N GLY A 230 21.32 0.85 -18.50
CA GLY A 230 21.44 1.62 -17.26
C GLY A 230 22.45 1.07 -16.26
N ASN A 231 22.70 -0.24 -16.29
CA ASN A 231 23.57 -0.93 -15.35
C ASN A 231 24.36 -2.06 -16.02
N VAL A 232 25.46 -2.47 -15.40
CA VAL A 232 26.16 -3.73 -15.70
C VAL A 232 25.77 -4.84 -14.72
N PRO A 233 25.98 -6.14 -15.03
CA PRO A 233 25.65 -7.25 -14.12
C PRO A 233 26.21 -7.10 -12.71
N SER A 234 27.43 -6.56 -12.54
CA SER A 234 27.99 -6.30 -11.21
C SER A 234 27.25 -5.22 -10.41
N ASP A 235 26.65 -4.22 -11.07
CA ASP A 235 25.79 -3.22 -10.43
C ASP A 235 24.49 -3.86 -9.95
N ILE A 236 23.88 -4.71 -10.79
CA ILE A 236 22.65 -5.45 -10.48
C ILE A 236 22.87 -6.36 -9.28
N LYS A 237 23.97 -7.12 -9.27
CA LYS A 237 24.25 -8.06 -8.17
C LYS A 237 24.43 -7.33 -6.83
N ALA A 238 25.15 -6.21 -6.84
CA ALA A 238 25.33 -5.42 -5.61
C ALA A 238 24.01 -4.82 -5.10
N GLY A 239 23.14 -4.37 -6.01
CA GLY A 239 21.79 -3.90 -5.65
C GLY A 239 20.92 -5.01 -5.08
N GLU A 240 20.94 -6.19 -5.68
CA GLU A 240 20.26 -7.39 -5.19
C GLU A 240 20.73 -7.75 -3.76
N ASP A 241 22.04 -7.84 -3.52
CA ASP A 241 22.59 -8.20 -2.22
C ASP A 241 22.24 -7.16 -1.13
N LEU A 242 22.24 -5.88 -1.48
CA LEU A 242 21.76 -4.79 -0.62
C LEU A 242 20.29 -5.00 -0.27
N GLY A 243 19.43 -5.18 -1.28
CA GLY A 243 17.99 -5.35 -1.10
C GLY A 243 17.64 -6.54 -0.22
N ALA A 244 18.30 -7.68 -0.45
CA ALA A 244 18.16 -8.89 0.35
C ALA A 244 18.60 -8.69 1.82
N THR A 245 19.71 -7.98 2.05
CA THR A 245 20.20 -7.70 3.41
C THR A 245 19.25 -6.78 4.17
N LEU A 246 18.71 -5.76 3.49
CA LEU A 246 17.79 -4.83 4.10
C LEU A 246 16.44 -5.48 4.43
N VAL A 247 15.82 -6.16 3.47
CA VAL A 247 14.46 -6.67 3.62
C VAL A 247 14.34 -7.69 4.75
N ALA A 248 15.41 -8.43 5.05
CA ALA A 248 15.47 -9.30 6.23
C ALA A 248 15.16 -8.54 7.54
N LYS A 249 15.68 -7.31 7.71
CA LYS A 249 15.42 -6.47 8.88
C LYS A 249 13.98 -5.96 8.93
N VAL A 250 13.38 -5.68 7.76
CA VAL A 250 11.97 -5.29 7.64
C VAL A 250 11.05 -6.46 7.99
N ILE A 251 11.37 -7.66 7.51
CA ILE A 251 10.67 -8.90 7.85
C ILE A 251 10.80 -9.21 9.34
N ASP A 252 11.95 -8.97 9.98
CA ASP A 252 12.10 -9.14 11.43
C ASP A 252 11.22 -8.17 12.24
N ARG A 253 11.07 -6.92 11.78
CA ARG A 253 10.04 -6.03 12.34
C ARG A 253 8.65 -6.61 12.12
N ALA A 254 8.33 -7.05 10.90
CA ALA A 254 7.02 -7.60 10.56
C ALA A 254 6.65 -8.81 11.44
N LYS A 255 7.60 -9.69 11.76
CA LYS A 255 7.39 -10.83 12.67
C LYS A 255 7.12 -10.41 14.12
N SER A 256 7.58 -9.23 14.53
CA SER A 256 7.54 -8.76 15.93
C SER A 256 6.60 -7.57 16.15
N ASP A 257 5.84 -7.15 15.14
CA ASP A 257 4.93 -6.00 15.21
C ASP A 257 3.56 -6.31 15.83
N ARG A 258 3.34 -7.56 16.27
CA ARG A 258 2.11 -8.08 16.89
C ARG A 258 0.92 -8.23 15.93
N PHE A 259 1.11 -8.12 14.61
CA PHE A 259 0.02 -8.31 13.67
C PHE A 259 -0.54 -9.74 13.66
N SER A 260 0.30 -10.78 13.82
CA SER A 260 -0.20 -12.16 13.91
C SER A 260 -1.16 -12.40 15.07
N ALA A 261 -1.02 -11.64 16.17
CA ALA A 261 -1.93 -11.70 17.32
C ALA A 261 -3.24 -10.93 17.07
N ALA A 262 -3.34 -10.13 16.00
CA ALA A 262 -4.50 -9.29 15.70
C ALA A 262 -5.79 -10.10 15.47
N LEU A 263 -5.66 -11.36 15.03
CA LEU A 263 -6.78 -12.30 14.86
C LEU A 263 -7.50 -12.66 16.16
N ASP A 264 -6.87 -12.44 17.32
CA ASP A 264 -7.46 -12.71 18.63
C ASP A 264 -7.99 -14.15 18.79
N GLN A 265 -7.10 -15.15 18.63
CA GLN A 265 -7.47 -16.58 18.70
C GLN A 265 -8.18 -17.00 19.99
N THR A 266 -7.99 -16.25 21.08
CA THR A 266 -8.64 -16.51 22.37
C THR A 266 -9.99 -15.79 22.54
N ASN A 267 -10.44 -15.04 21.52
CA ASN A 267 -11.65 -14.23 21.53
C ASN A 267 -11.72 -13.27 22.73
N SER A 268 -10.58 -12.70 23.13
CA SER A 268 -10.50 -11.78 24.27
C SER A 268 -11.36 -10.52 24.07
N TRP A 269 -11.66 -10.15 22.82
CA TRP A 269 -12.57 -9.07 22.44
C TRP A 269 -13.96 -9.19 23.09
N GLN A 270 -14.46 -10.40 23.35
CA GLN A 270 -15.77 -10.61 23.99
C GLN A 270 -15.78 -10.06 25.42
N THR A 271 -14.66 -10.18 26.15
CA THR A 271 -14.53 -9.61 27.50
C THR A 271 -14.52 -8.09 27.45
N THR A 272 -13.88 -7.50 26.44
CA THR A 272 -13.87 -6.04 26.26
C THR A 272 -15.25 -5.53 25.86
N LEU A 273 -15.96 -6.22 24.96
CA LEU A 273 -17.35 -5.94 24.60
C LEU A 273 -18.27 -5.97 25.84
N ALA A 274 -18.12 -6.98 26.71
CA ALA A 274 -18.92 -7.07 27.93
C ALA A 274 -18.74 -5.85 28.86
N LYS A 275 -17.57 -5.20 28.82
CA LYS A 275 -17.25 -3.99 29.60
C LYS A 275 -17.57 -2.66 28.89
N ALA A 276 -17.92 -2.69 27.60
CA ALA A 276 -18.26 -1.48 26.85
C ALA A 276 -19.43 -0.71 27.50
N PRO A 277 -19.39 0.63 27.56
CA PRO A 277 -20.29 1.45 28.38
C PRO A 277 -21.67 1.71 27.76
N TYR A 278 -22.08 0.95 26.73
CA TYR A 278 -23.34 1.15 26.01
C TYR A 278 -24.39 0.11 26.38
N ASP A 279 -25.65 0.54 26.47
CA ASP A 279 -26.82 -0.32 26.70
C ASP A 279 -27.09 -1.25 25.51
N GLN A 280 -26.93 -0.73 24.30
CA GLN A 280 -26.88 -1.45 23.04
C GLN A 280 -25.46 -1.41 22.53
N LYS A 281 -24.86 -2.59 22.39
CA LYS A 281 -23.47 -2.74 21.95
C LYS A 281 -23.44 -3.25 20.53
N TRP A 282 -22.31 -3.03 19.86
CA TRP A 282 -22.06 -3.62 18.57
C TRP A 282 -22.23 -5.15 18.61
N LYS A 283 -22.85 -5.70 17.56
CA LYS A 283 -22.94 -7.13 17.27
C LYS A 283 -22.55 -7.39 15.81
N SER A 284 -22.13 -8.60 15.47
CA SER A 284 -21.93 -8.95 14.05
C SER A 284 -23.28 -8.98 13.33
N THR A 285 -23.33 -8.43 12.13
CA THR A 285 -24.52 -8.47 11.25
C THR A 285 -24.36 -9.44 10.08
N GLU A 286 -23.28 -10.22 10.07
CA GLU A 286 -23.04 -11.26 9.08
C GLU A 286 -23.91 -12.49 9.36
N LEU A 287 -24.21 -13.26 8.31
CA LEU A 287 -25.01 -14.49 8.38
C LEU A 287 -24.22 -15.66 7.74
N PRO A 288 -23.81 -16.69 8.50
CA PRO A 288 -23.89 -16.79 9.97
C PRO A 288 -23.06 -15.73 10.70
N GLU A 289 -23.33 -15.51 11.99
CA GLU A 289 -22.57 -14.55 12.81
C GLU A 289 -21.09 -14.98 12.93
N ARG A 290 -20.16 -14.02 12.81
CA ARG A 290 -18.71 -14.27 12.87
C ARG A 290 -17.99 -13.27 13.76
N ALA A 291 -16.78 -13.65 14.19
CA ALA A 291 -15.91 -12.77 14.96
C ALA A 291 -15.58 -11.48 14.17
N PRO A 292 -15.46 -10.32 14.86
CA PRO A 292 -15.09 -9.07 14.22
C PRO A 292 -13.73 -9.13 13.51
N ILE A 293 -13.53 -8.27 12.52
CA ILE A 293 -12.28 -8.20 11.74
C ILE A 293 -11.11 -7.68 12.60
N LEU A 294 -10.16 -8.57 12.89
CA LEU A 294 -8.88 -8.28 13.57
C LEU A 294 -9.03 -7.44 14.86
N PRO A 295 -9.71 -7.95 15.91
CA PRO A 295 -10.05 -7.18 17.10
C PRO A 295 -8.85 -6.63 17.88
N LEU A 296 -7.68 -7.25 17.71
CA LEU A 296 -6.43 -6.82 18.34
C LEU A 296 -5.50 -6.05 17.39
N ALA A 297 -5.95 -5.64 16.19
CA ALA A 297 -5.13 -4.82 15.30
C ALA A 297 -4.75 -3.46 15.91
N GLY A 298 -5.51 -2.96 16.90
CA GLY A 298 -5.13 -1.78 17.70
C GLY A 298 -3.89 -1.96 18.57
N LYS A 299 -3.37 -3.20 18.71
CA LYS A 299 -2.14 -3.51 19.45
C LYS A 299 -0.90 -3.64 18.57
N VAL A 300 -1.07 -3.51 17.25
CA VAL A 300 0.04 -3.54 16.29
C VAL A 300 1.01 -2.40 16.59
N LYS A 301 2.31 -2.67 16.43
CA LYS A 301 3.36 -1.69 16.71
C LYS A 301 3.29 -0.54 15.69
N THR A 302 3.05 0.68 16.20
CA THR A 302 3.03 1.90 15.38
C THR A 302 4.42 2.25 14.85
N TRP A 303 4.46 3.08 13.81
CA TRP A 303 5.68 3.62 13.20
C TRP A 303 6.16 4.88 13.88
N TYR A 304 5.23 5.77 14.22
CA TYR A 304 5.48 6.99 14.98
C TYR A 304 5.27 6.76 16.48
N ASP A 305 5.59 7.77 17.30
CA ASP A 305 5.54 7.68 18.77
C ASP A 305 4.17 7.18 19.25
N SER A 306 4.15 5.96 19.78
CA SER A 306 2.94 5.32 20.30
C SER A 306 2.35 6.11 21.47
N THR A 307 3.17 6.83 22.23
CA THR A 307 2.68 7.68 23.34
C THR A 307 1.90 8.87 22.81
N ALA A 308 2.39 9.52 21.75
CA ALA A 308 1.66 10.60 21.09
C ALA A 308 0.35 10.10 20.47
N ILE A 309 0.36 8.93 19.83
CA ILE A 309 -0.84 8.32 19.24
C ILE A 309 -1.88 7.99 20.32
N VAL A 310 -1.46 7.42 21.46
CA VAL A 310 -2.36 7.14 22.59
C VAL A 310 -2.93 8.42 23.19
N ARG A 311 -2.15 9.51 23.29
CA ARG A 311 -2.65 10.82 23.74
C ARG A 311 -3.65 11.43 22.75
N ALA A 312 -3.54 11.09 21.46
CA ALA A 312 -4.47 11.52 20.42
C ALA A 312 -5.74 10.67 20.35
N ALA A 313 -5.90 9.67 21.22
CA ALA A 313 -7.07 8.81 21.23
C ALA A 313 -8.36 9.66 21.39
N PRO A 314 -9.38 9.41 20.56
CA PRO A 314 -10.65 10.13 20.65
C PRO A 314 -11.28 10.01 22.03
N ALA A 315 -12.05 11.03 22.43
CA ALA A 315 -12.83 10.99 23.66
C ALA A 315 -13.89 9.87 23.59
N VAL A 316 -14.49 9.53 24.75
CA VAL A 316 -15.65 8.62 24.78
C VAL A 316 -16.78 9.21 23.92
N PRO A 317 -17.35 8.45 22.97
CA PRO A 317 -18.43 8.97 22.15
C PRO A 317 -19.73 9.11 22.96
N PRO A 318 -20.74 9.82 22.42
CA PRO A 318 -22.00 10.03 23.13
C PRO A 318 -22.69 8.71 23.50
N ALA A 319 -23.23 8.63 24.73
CA ALA A 319 -24.06 7.50 25.13
C ALA A 319 -25.30 7.41 24.21
N THR A 320 -25.70 6.19 23.87
CA THR A 320 -26.90 5.85 23.08
C THR A 320 -28.18 6.52 23.58
N THR A 321 -28.32 6.72 24.90
CA THR A 321 -29.45 7.39 25.54
C THR A 321 -29.38 8.92 25.53
N SER A 322 -28.25 9.50 25.12
CA SER A 322 -28.06 10.96 25.12
C SER A 322 -28.77 11.65 23.96
N ALA A 323 -29.18 12.91 24.17
CA ALA A 323 -29.77 13.73 23.11
C ALA A 323 -28.83 13.91 21.91
N THR A 324 -27.50 13.98 22.15
CA THR A 324 -26.49 14.07 21.11
C THR A 324 -26.48 12.84 20.20
N PHE A 325 -26.55 11.64 20.79
CA PHE A 325 -26.62 10.40 20.01
C PHE A 325 -27.93 10.31 19.23
N GLN A 326 -29.06 10.62 19.87
CA GLN A 326 -30.37 10.57 19.21
C GLN A 326 -30.48 11.56 18.04
N LYS A 327 -29.88 12.75 18.17
CA LYS A 327 -29.76 13.70 17.06
C LYS A 327 -28.94 13.14 15.91
N ALA A 328 -27.78 12.53 16.20
CA ALA A 328 -26.94 11.91 15.18
C ALA A 328 -27.65 10.71 14.50
N LEU A 329 -28.41 9.92 15.24
CA LEU A 329 -29.23 8.83 14.68
C LEU A 329 -30.33 9.36 13.76
N SER A 330 -31.02 10.45 14.14
CA SER A 330 -32.01 11.10 13.27
C SER A 330 -31.39 11.59 11.98
N GLU A 331 -30.21 12.20 12.04
CA GLU A 331 -29.49 12.65 10.84
C GLU A 331 -29.19 11.48 9.88
N VAL A 332 -28.73 10.35 10.40
CA VAL A 332 -28.49 9.15 9.57
C VAL A 332 -29.80 8.66 8.94
N ARG A 333 -30.91 8.66 9.68
CA ARG A 333 -32.24 8.27 9.18
C ARG A 333 -32.72 9.19 8.05
N ASP A 334 -32.56 10.49 8.23
CA ASP A 334 -32.96 11.49 7.24
C ASP A 334 -32.16 11.32 5.96
N ILE A 335 -30.83 11.16 6.06
CA ILE A 335 -29.97 10.86 4.90
C ILE A 335 -30.36 9.53 4.25
N ALA A 336 -30.61 8.47 5.01
CA ALA A 336 -30.95 7.17 4.45
C ALA A 336 -32.28 7.17 3.69
N SER A 337 -33.24 7.99 4.11
CA SER A 337 -34.56 8.12 3.46
C SER A 337 -34.58 9.06 2.26
N SER A 338 -33.64 10.01 2.18
CA SER A 338 -33.64 11.08 1.17
C SER A 338 -32.32 11.21 0.39
N ARG A 339 -31.48 10.17 0.41
CA ARG A 339 -30.14 10.16 -0.18
C ARG A 339 -30.13 10.66 -1.62
N THR A 340 -29.41 11.74 -1.86
CA THR A 340 -29.23 12.33 -3.20
C THR A 340 -28.30 11.48 -4.08
N ARG A 341 -28.34 11.71 -5.40
CA ARG A 341 -27.46 11.02 -6.35
C ARG A 341 -25.98 11.24 -6.03
N ASP A 342 -25.61 12.45 -5.63
CA ASP A 342 -24.22 12.77 -5.28
C ASP A 342 -23.77 12.03 -4.02
N GLN A 343 -24.64 11.97 -3.00
CA GLN A 343 -24.37 11.17 -1.80
C GLN A 343 -24.23 9.67 -2.10
N TRP A 344 -25.02 9.13 -3.04
CA TRP A 344 -24.84 7.75 -3.52
C TRP A 344 -23.48 7.55 -4.21
N SER A 345 -23.09 8.48 -5.09
CA SER A 345 -21.81 8.43 -5.79
C SER A 345 -20.63 8.48 -4.83
N ILE A 346 -20.65 9.42 -3.88
CA ILE A 346 -19.63 9.60 -2.86
C ILE A 346 -19.52 8.36 -1.96
N ALA A 347 -20.67 7.85 -1.49
CA ALA A 347 -20.70 6.64 -0.67
C ALA A 347 -20.10 5.44 -1.39
N SER A 348 -20.43 5.24 -2.67
CA SER A 348 -19.92 4.13 -3.47
C SER A 348 -18.43 4.27 -3.79
N TYR A 349 -17.97 5.46 -4.18
CA TYR A 349 -16.58 5.69 -4.56
C TYR A 349 -15.62 5.44 -3.39
N TRP A 350 -15.99 5.93 -2.21
CA TRP A 350 -15.15 5.81 -1.01
C TRP A 350 -15.35 4.50 -0.25
N ASP A 351 -16.23 3.60 -0.68
CA ASP A 351 -16.51 2.36 0.04
C ASP A 351 -15.26 1.49 0.18
N ASN A 352 -14.47 1.39 -0.90
CA ASN A 352 -13.23 0.60 -0.98
C ASN A 352 -13.40 -0.83 -0.41
N GLY A 353 -14.52 -1.46 -0.77
CA GLY A 353 -14.95 -2.76 -0.28
C GLY A 353 -14.16 -3.95 -0.85
N PRO A 354 -14.72 -5.16 -0.74
CA PRO A 354 -14.05 -6.40 -1.19
C PRO A 354 -13.59 -6.35 -2.65
N GLY A 355 -12.45 -6.99 -2.95
CA GLY A 355 -11.87 -7.05 -4.29
C GLY A 355 -11.19 -5.76 -4.76
N THR A 356 -11.11 -4.74 -3.91
CA THR A 356 -10.40 -3.48 -4.20
C THR A 356 -9.04 -3.44 -3.49
N TYR A 357 -8.15 -2.53 -3.89
CA TYR A 357 -6.86 -2.31 -3.22
C TYR A 357 -6.97 -1.63 -1.83
N SER A 358 -8.18 -1.56 -1.26
CA SER A 358 -8.52 -0.90 0.01
C SER A 358 -8.25 0.61 0.00
N LEU A 359 -8.69 1.31 1.05
CA LEU A 359 -8.54 2.76 1.15
C LEU A 359 -7.08 3.21 1.08
N SER A 360 -6.16 2.49 1.73
CA SER A 360 -4.73 2.80 1.64
C SER A 360 -4.16 2.65 0.23
N GLY A 361 -4.67 1.69 -0.55
CA GLY A 361 -4.29 1.53 -1.95
C GLY A 361 -4.80 2.67 -2.82
N LEU A 362 -5.99 3.22 -2.52
CA LEU A 362 -6.54 4.38 -3.23
C LEU A 362 -5.66 5.62 -3.06
N TRP A 363 -5.19 5.87 -1.83
CA TRP A 363 -4.26 6.97 -1.58
C TRP A 363 -2.88 6.74 -2.22
N ASN A 364 -2.44 5.48 -2.33
CA ASN A 364 -1.22 5.15 -3.07
C ASN A 364 -1.34 5.34 -4.57
N PHE A 365 -2.51 5.06 -5.15
CA PHE A 365 -2.80 5.36 -6.56
C PHE A 365 -2.66 6.85 -6.86
N LEU A 366 -3.10 7.73 -5.95
CA LEU A 366 -2.93 9.18 -6.11
C LEU A 366 -1.47 9.62 -6.07
N VAL A 367 -0.61 8.94 -5.30
CA VAL A 367 0.83 9.24 -5.25
C VAL A 367 1.49 9.01 -6.61
N GLU A 368 1.04 8.03 -7.40
CA GLU A 368 1.63 7.76 -8.72
C GLU A 368 1.51 8.98 -9.65
N ASP A 369 0.32 9.60 -9.65
CA ASP A 369 0.07 10.80 -10.44
C ASP A 369 0.88 12.00 -9.91
N LEU A 370 0.89 12.21 -8.58
CA LEU A 370 1.61 13.30 -7.93
C LEU A 370 3.13 13.22 -8.13
N SER A 371 3.73 12.04 -7.88
CA SER A 371 5.16 11.80 -8.06
C SER A 371 5.59 12.00 -9.51
N ARG A 372 4.74 11.62 -10.46
CA ARG A 372 4.99 11.85 -11.88
C ARG A 372 4.91 13.33 -12.25
N GLN A 373 3.88 14.04 -11.79
CA GLN A 373 3.69 15.46 -12.09
C GLN A 373 4.86 16.32 -11.58
N GLU A 374 5.38 15.99 -10.39
CA GLU A 374 6.54 16.68 -9.79
C GLU A 374 7.90 16.19 -10.30
N GLY A 375 7.92 15.17 -11.17
CA GLY A 375 9.18 14.57 -11.64
C GLY A 375 10.04 14.02 -10.49
N GLN A 376 9.43 13.31 -9.53
CA GLN A 376 10.19 12.68 -8.44
C GLN A 376 11.04 11.52 -8.98
N ASN A 377 12.31 11.43 -8.54
CA ASN A 377 13.13 10.24 -8.76
C ASN A 377 12.68 9.06 -7.86
N GLU A 378 13.32 7.91 -8.00
CA GLU A 378 13.03 6.71 -7.18
C GLU A 378 13.12 6.99 -5.68
N LEU A 379 14.18 7.66 -5.22
CA LEU A 379 14.41 7.93 -3.80
C LEU A 379 13.32 8.84 -3.21
N ARG A 380 12.96 9.93 -3.90
CA ARG A 380 11.86 10.83 -3.47
C ARG A 380 10.51 10.13 -3.51
N THR A 381 10.26 9.34 -4.54
CA THR A 381 9.00 8.58 -4.66
C THR A 381 8.87 7.58 -3.51
N ALA A 382 9.95 6.85 -3.18
CA ALA A 382 9.97 5.93 -2.05
C ALA A 382 9.80 6.66 -0.71
N ARG A 383 10.39 7.85 -0.56
CA ARG A 383 10.17 8.71 0.62
C ARG A 383 8.71 9.12 0.76
N THR A 384 8.07 9.57 -0.33
CA THR A 384 6.66 9.96 -0.36
C THR A 384 5.78 8.80 0.11
N TYR A 385 5.95 7.62 -0.48
CA TYR A 385 5.23 6.42 -0.07
C TYR A 385 5.52 6.02 1.38
N ALA A 386 6.78 6.11 1.84
CA ALA A 386 7.14 5.71 3.21
C ALA A 386 6.56 6.66 4.26
N LEU A 387 6.44 7.96 3.98
CA LEU A 387 5.76 8.91 4.87
C LEU A 387 4.26 8.65 4.90
N LEU A 388 3.63 8.54 3.72
CA LEU A 388 2.20 8.31 3.56
C LEU A 388 1.77 6.99 4.21
N ASN A 389 2.37 5.87 3.83
CA ASN A 389 1.89 4.55 4.23
C ASN A 389 2.11 4.26 5.72
N ARG A 390 3.18 4.79 6.32
CA ARG A 390 3.36 4.71 7.77
C ARG A 390 2.29 5.51 8.52
N ALA A 391 1.93 6.70 8.03
CA ALA A 391 0.86 7.49 8.62
C ALA A 391 -0.50 6.80 8.50
N MET A 392 -0.80 6.20 7.35
CA MET A 392 -2.03 5.44 7.14
C MET A 392 -2.10 4.16 7.99
N GLN A 393 -0.99 3.42 8.16
CA GLN A 393 -0.99 2.26 9.05
C GLN A 393 -1.20 2.67 10.51
N ASP A 394 -0.57 3.75 10.97
CA ASP A 394 -0.75 4.24 12.34
C ASP A 394 -2.18 4.76 12.57
N ALA A 395 -2.77 5.46 11.59
CA ALA A 395 -4.17 5.89 11.63
C ALA A 395 -5.13 4.71 11.68
N THR A 396 -4.86 3.65 10.90
CA THR A 396 -5.64 2.40 10.93
C THR A 396 -5.51 1.70 12.28
N THR A 397 -4.30 1.63 12.83
CA THR A 397 -4.05 1.01 14.15
C THR A 397 -4.80 1.77 15.26
N ALA A 398 -4.75 3.10 15.24
CA ALA A 398 -5.41 3.94 16.23
C ALA A 398 -6.95 3.90 16.11
N SER A 399 -7.50 3.87 14.89
CA SER A 399 -8.94 3.72 14.69
C SER A 399 -9.43 2.34 15.15
N TRP A 400 -8.70 1.25 14.84
CA TRP A 400 -9.01 -0.09 15.35
C TRP A 400 -8.97 -0.15 16.87
N GLN A 401 -7.93 0.41 17.50
CA GLN A 401 -7.87 0.49 18.96
C GLN A 401 -9.11 1.18 19.54
N THR A 402 -9.59 2.24 18.90
CA THR A 402 -10.77 2.99 19.33
C THR A 402 -12.05 2.16 19.16
N MET A 403 -12.25 1.53 18.00
CA MET A 403 -13.40 0.66 17.70
C MET A 403 -13.57 -0.45 18.73
N TYR A 404 -12.48 -1.15 19.03
CA TYR A 404 -12.47 -2.28 19.97
C TYR A 404 -12.31 -1.85 21.44
N THR A 405 -12.23 -0.54 21.72
CA THR A 405 -12.35 -0.02 23.09
C THR A 405 -13.82 0.28 23.41
N TYR A 406 -14.53 0.93 22.49
CA TYR A 406 -15.87 1.43 22.75
C TYR A 406 -16.99 0.51 22.26
N PHE A 407 -16.78 -0.32 21.23
CA PHE A 407 -17.80 -1.20 20.67
C PHE A 407 -19.13 -0.49 20.34
N VAL A 408 -19.04 0.73 19.81
CA VAL A 408 -20.22 1.53 19.44
C VAL A 408 -21.01 0.79 18.34
N PRO A 409 -22.34 0.60 18.53
CA PRO A 409 -23.19 -0.04 17.53
C PRO A 409 -23.28 0.79 16.25
N ARG A 410 -23.51 0.12 15.12
CA ARG A 410 -23.78 0.78 13.84
C ARG A 410 -25.19 1.39 13.83
N PRO A 411 -25.47 2.44 13.04
CA PRO A 411 -26.80 3.07 13.02
C PRO A 411 -27.97 2.10 12.83
N SER A 412 -27.84 1.16 11.87
CA SER A 412 -28.87 0.15 11.58
C SER A 412 -29.07 -0.90 12.67
N GLN A 413 -28.16 -1.00 13.65
CA GLN A 413 -28.32 -1.87 14.83
C GLN A 413 -29.21 -1.25 15.88
N ILE A 414 -29.25 0.09 15.94
CA ILE A 414 -30.15 0.86 16.81
C ILE A 414 -31.51 1.04 16.14
N ASP A 415 -31.52 1.40 14.86
CA ASP A 415 -32.73 1.61 14.05
C ASP A 415 -32.71 0.74 12.78
N PRO A 416 -33.40 -0.42 12.77
CA PRO A 416 -33.44 -1.34 11.63
C PRO A 416 -34.11 -0.77 10.36
N THR A 417 -34.78 0.38 10.46
CA THR A 417 -35.37 1.06 9.30
C THR A 417 -34.33 1.78 8.44
N ILE A 418 -33.14 2.08 8.99
CA ILE A 418 -32.03 2.69 8.27
C ILE A 418 -31.48 1.70 7.22
N LYS A 419 -31.59 2.06 5.93
CA LYS A 419 -31.04 1.29 4.81
C LYS A 419 -29.70 1.87 4.37
N THR A 420 -28.66 1.03 4.42
CA THR A 420 -27.32 1.41 4.00
C THR A 420 -27.17 1.33 2.49
N SER A 421 -26.35 2.20 1.90
CA SER A 421 -26.02 2.16 0.47
C SER A 421 -24.77 1.34 0.16
N THR A 422 -24.01 0.97 1.18
CA THR A 422 -22.83 0.12 1.07
C THR A 422 -22.86 -1.00 2.10
N ALA A 423 -21.94 -1.97 1.96
CA ALA A 423 -21.81 -3.06 2.92
C ALA A 423 -21.39 -2.53 4.29
N ILE A 424 -21.93 -3.12 5.36
CA ILE A 424 -21.52 -2.80 6.73
C ILE A 424 -20.30 -3.67 7.06
N PRO A 425 -19.12 -3.09 7.34
CA PRO A 425 -17.98 -3.87 7.77
C PRO A 425 -18.26 -4.58 9.10
N ASN A 426 -17.74 -5.80 9.28
CA ASN A 426 -17.87 -6.55 10.54
C ASN A 426 -16.90 -6.00 11.64
N THR A 427 -17.06 -4.72 11.93
CA THR A 427 -16.32 -3.94 12.93
C THR A 427 -17.24 -2.91 13.62
N PRO A 428 -16.93 -2.50 14.87
CA PRO A 428 -17.63 -1.40 15.55
C PRO A 428 -17.57 -0.05 14.81
N GLY A 429 -18.46 0.88 15.16
CA GLY A 429 -18.66 2.14 14.41
C GLY A 429 -17.66 3.28 14.68
N TYR A 430 -17.14 3.39 15.91
CA TYR A 430 -16.42 4.59 16.37
C TYR A 430 -14.92 4.35 16.63
N VAL A 431 -14.01 5.16 16.11
CA VAL A 431 -14.20 6.25 15.14
C VAL A 431 -14.29 5.71 13.72
N ALA A 432 -14.64 6.57 12.76
CA ALA A 432 -14.53 6.26 11.35
C ALA A 432 -13.07 6.10 10.92
N ASP A 433 -12.65 4.87 10.62
CA ASP A 433 -11.32 4.57 10.07
C ASP A 433 -11.08 5.29 8.75
N ARG A 434 -12.10 5.34 7.89
CA ARG A 434 -12.03 6.02 6.60
C ARG A 434 -11.70 7.51 6.74
N ALA A 435 -12.27 8.18 7.74
CA ALA A 435 -11.96 9.57 8.06
C ALA A 435 -10.53 9.71 8.62
N ALA A 436 -10.13 8.84 9.54
CA ALA A 436 -8.79 8.87 10.13
C ALA A 436 -7.67 8.63 9.10
N VAL A 437 -7.79 7.58 8.29
CA VAL A 437 -6.80 7.22 7.27
C VAL A 437 -6.72 8.29 6.18
N SER A 438 -7.86 8.74 5.66
CA SER A 438 -7.90 9.74 4.59
C SER A 438 -7.39 11.10 5.03
N THR A 439 -7.71 11.51 6.26
CA THR A 439 -7.20 12.78 6.79
C THR A 439 -5.70 12.70 7.07
N ALA A 440 -5.19 11.57 7.58
CA ALA A 440 -3.75 11.36 7.75
C ALA A 440 -3.02 11.39 6.39
N ALA A 441 -3.58 10.73 5.38
CA ALA A 441 -3.04 10.71 4.02
C ALA A 441 -2.99 12.12 3.40
N ALA A 442 -4.11 12.83 3.37
CA ALA A 442 -4.17 14.18 2.83
C ALA A 442 -3.27 15.15 3.59
N THR A 443 -3.16 15.03 4.92
CA THR A 443 -2.24 15.86 5.72
C THR A 443 -0.79 15.69 5.27
N VAL A 444 -0.33 14.44 5.08
CA VAL A 444 1.03 14.15 4.62
C VAL A 444 1.23 14.60 3.16
N LEU A 445 0.29 14.29 2.27
CA LEU A 445 0.43 14.61 0.86
C LEU A 445 0.34 16.11 0.60
N ALA A 446 -0.53 16.85 1.29
CA ALA A 446 -0.60 18.31 1.19
C ALA A 446 0.68 18.99 1.69
N TYR A 447 1.42 18.36 2.61
CA TYR A 447 2.75 18.84 3.00
C TYR A 447 3.82 18.60 1.92
N LEU A 448 3.76 17.44 1.24
CA LEU A 448 4.72 17.07 0.20
C LEU A 448 4.43 17.74 -1.15
N PHE A 449 3.16 18.03 -1.42
CA PHE A 449 2.61 18.56 -2.67
C PHE A 449 1.69 19.75 -2.35
N PRO A 450 2.25 20.91 -1.95
CA PRO A 450 1.48 22.05 -1.48
C PRO A 450 0.50 22.61 -2.52
N ASP A 451 0.85 22.55 -3.81
CA ASP A 451 -0.01 23.02 -4.90
C ASP A 451 -1.27 22.16 -5.06
N GLU A 452 -1.23 20.91 -4.59
CA GLU A 452 -2.33 19.94 -4.64
C GLU A 452 -3.14 19.89 -3.33
N ALA A 453 -2.75 20.68 -2.33
CA ALA A 453 -3.33 20.63 -0.98
C ALA A 453 -4.85 20.83 -0.97
N THR A 454 -5.38 21.77 -1.76
CA THR A 454 -6.83 22.01 -1.83
C THR A 454 -7.58 20.78 -2.35
N ARG A 455 -7.08 20.15 -3.42
CA ARG A 455 -7.70 18.95 -4.00
C ARG A 455 -7.63 17.77 -3.02
N LEU A 456 -6.47 17.56 -2.41
CA LEU A 456 -6.25 16.46 -1.46
C LEU A 456 -7.13 16.60 -0.21
N ASN A 457 -7.25 17.81 0.33
CA ASN A 457 -8.13 18.09 1.48
C ASN A 457 -9.61 17.92 1.13
N ALA A 458 -10.03 18.28 -0.09
CA ALA A 458 -11.39 18.02 -0.56
C ALA A 458 -11.69 16.51 -0.65
N GLN A 459 -10.76 15.72 -1.20
CA GLN A 459 -10.88 14.26 -1.25
C GLN A 459 -10.96 13.63 0.16
N ALA A 460 -10.13 14.08 1.11
CA ALA A 460 -10.21 13.57 2.48
C ALA A 460 -11.52 13.95 3.18
N THR A 461 -12.06 15.16 2.92
CA THR A 461 -13.35 15.59 3.46
C THR A 461 -14.49 14.73 2.92
N GLU A 462 -14.47 14.46 1.61
CA GLU A 462 -15.45 13.59 0.96
C GLU A 462 -15.36 12.14 1.48
N ALA A 463 -14.14 11.62 1.62
CA ALA A 463 -13.90 10.30 2.21
C ALA A 463 -14.42 10.20 3.65
N ALA A 464 -14.17 11.23 4.48
CA ALA A 464 -14.60 11.27 5.86
C ALA A 464 -16.13 11.24 6.00
N ILE A 465 -16.85 12.00 5.18
CA ILE A 465 -18.32 12.08 5.26
C ILE A 465 -19.02 10.90 4.58
N SER A 466 -18.34 10.15 3.72
CA SER A 466 -18.95 9.09 2.92
C SER A 466 -19.61 7.97 3.74
N GLY A 467 -19.14 7.68 4.96
CA GLY A 467 -19.76 6.70 5.86
C GLY A 467 -21.10 7.18 6.45
N LEU A 468 -21.22 8.48 6.71
CA LEU A 468 -22.49 9.12 7.06
C LEU A 468 -23.44 9.07 5.88
N TYR A 469 -22.94 9.43 4.68
CA TYR A 469 -23.72 9.30 3.46
C TYR A 469 -24.13 7.86 3.23
N SER A 470 -23.32 6.84 3.51
CA SER A 470 -23.75 5.45 3.32
C SER A 470 -24.67 4.90 4.40
N GLY A 471 -24.91 5.66 5.47
CA GLY A 471 -25.73 5.26 6.61
C GLY A 471 -25.04 4.25 7.53
N THR A 472 -23.73 4.09 7.43
CA THR A 472 -22.94 3.12 8.21
C THR A 472 -22.23 3.74 9.42
N GLN A 473 -22.19 5.07 9.50
CA GLN A 473 -21.52 5.84 10.54
C GLN A 473 -22.35 7.07 10.94
N PHE A 474 -22.16 7.52 12.18
CA PHE A 474 -22.66 8.79 12.70
C PHE A 474 -21.70 9.93 12.37
N ARG A 475 -22.20 11.17 12.39
CA ARG A 475 -21.36 12.36 12.20
C ARG A 475 -20.19 12.44 13.18
N PHE A 476 -20.42 12.12 14.46
CA PHE A 476 -19.35 12.14 15.46
C PHE A 476 -18.25 11.09 15.20
N ASP A 477 -18.56 9.96 14.53
CA ASP A 477 -17.54 8.99 14.10
C ASP A 477 -16.58 9.63 13.09
N THR A 478 -17.14 10.40 12.15
CA THR A 478 -16.38 11.05 11.07
C THR A 478 -15.51 12.19 11.57
N GLU A 479 -16.04 13.04 12.45
CA GLU A 479 -15.36 14.22 12.97
C GLU A 479 -14.19 13.84 13.89
N GLU A 480 -14.42 12.90 14.82
CA GLU A 480 -13.36 12.42 15.71
C GLU A 480 -12.33 11.56 14.96
N GLY A 481 -12.75 10.82 13.94
CA GLY A 481 -11.84 10.13 13.01
C GLY A 481 -10.92 11.11 12.30
N ALA A 482 -11.46 12.20 11.73
CA ALA A 482 -10.65 13.21 11.05
C ALA A 482 -9.65 13.91 11.99
N LYS A 483 -10.04 14.24 13.23
CA LYS A 483 -9.13 14.81 14.25
C LYS A 483 -7.97 13.87 14.58
N LEU A 484 -8.27 12.57 14.77
CA LEU A 484 -7.25 11.54 14.99
C LEU A 484 -6.29 11.45 13.80
N GLY A 485 -6.84 11.40 12.58
CA GLY A 485 -6.06 11.36 11.34
C GLY A 485 -5.13 12.55 11.16
N SER A 486 -5.64 13.77 11.39
CA SER A 486 -4.85 15.00 11.32
C SER A 486 -3.66 14.98 12.29
N THR A 487 -3.88 14.53 13.52
CA THR A 487 -2.82 14.44 14.53
C THR A 487 -1.72 13.47 14.10
N ILE A 488 -2.09 12.30 13.55
CA ILE A 488 -1.14 11.29 13.07
C ILE A 488 -0.39 11.79 11.82
N GLY A 489 -1.09 12.45 10.90
CA GLY A 489 -0.46 13.13 9.77
C GLY A 489 0.58 14.17 10.21
N GLN A 490 0.29 14.93 11.28
CA GLN A 490 1.21 15.91 11.83
C GLN A 490 2.45 15.27 12.48
N LEU A 491 2.31 14.08 13.09
CA LEU A 491 3.46 13.30 13.58
C LEU A 491 4.36 12.87 12.40
N ALA A 492 3.76 12.45 11.29
CA ALA A 492 4.49 12.11 10.08
C ALA A 492 5.24 13.30 9.48
N ILE A 493 4.59 14.47 9.38
CA ILE A 493 5.23 15.72 8.94
C ILE A 493 6.38 16.11 9.86
N THR A 494 6.23 15.94 11.17
CA THR A 494 7.30 16.24 12.13
C THR A 494 8.52 15.34 11.87
N GLY A 495 8.29 14.05 11.59
CA GLY A 495 9.33 13.13 11.14
C GLY A 495 9.97 13.56 9.82
N ALA A 496 9.16 13.93 8.83
CA ALA A 496 9.61 14.37 7.50
C ALA A 496 10.51 15.61 7.57
N LYS A 497 10.18 16.60 8.41
CA LYS A 497 11.00 17.81 8.60
C LYS A 497 12.37 17.52 9.22
N ALA A 498 12.52 16.38 9.88
CA ALA A 498 13.72 15.98 10.59
C ALA A 498 14.51 14.87 9.86
N ASP A 499 14.11 14.47 8.65
CA ASP A 499 14.72 13.34 7.94
C ASP A 499 15.85 13.73 6.99
N GLY A 500 16.14 15.01 6.82
CA GLY A 500 17.28 15.50 6.04
C GLY A 500 17.03 15.63 4.53
N ALA A 501 15.86 15.23 4.03
CA ALA A 501 15.47 15.52 2.65
C ALA A 501 15.05 16.98 2.52
N LYS A 502 15.65 17.70 1.56
CA LYS A 502 15.40 19.13 1.30
C LYS A 502 14.47 19.38 0.12
#